data_AF-A0A6B3VYF8-F1
#
_entry.id   AF-A0A6B3VYF8-F1
#
_cell.length_a   1.000
_cell.length_b   1.000
_cell.length_c   1.000
_cell.angle_alpha   90.00
_cell.angle_beta   90.00
_cell.angle_gamma   90.00
#
_symmetry.space_group_name_H-M   'P 1'
#
loop_
_entity.id
_entity.type
_entity.pdbx_description
1 polymer ?
#
loop_
_entity_poly.entity_id
_entity_poly.type
_entity_poly.pdbx_seq_one_letter_code
_entity_poly.pdbx_strand_id
1 'polypeptide(L)'
;MRNFILVALIILGGMLLMGCTDFAEKNREEIKESVKFFIKMNKLDPEKVEIERIYEPTRYPNGDYEFEVDINYTGHPYFSISLEADPETLHITDRKDFFKVEVFNCLYIEERYEEFKPAIDYLESLGAEDSFNPKDSNIKYFYTSVGLDPELNEEIKQVYRESDKNLDQLKQYIKDSKEKIIALDTNITINAIKEGLDEKQSTIIKEELIKRLPKGIYVTEIGEIDETGIIHGLNEQITVE
;
A
#
# COMPACT_ATOMS: atom_id res chain seq x y z
N MET A 1 58.81 23.19 10.71
CA MET A 1 57.76 22.16 10.56
C MET A 1 56.84 22.24 11.76
N ARG A 2 55.64 22.80 11.60
CA ARG A 2 54.52 22.60 12.53
C ARG A 2 53.22 22.80 11.78
N ASN A 3 52.46 21.72 11.81
CA ASN A 3 51.27 21.39 11.06
C ASN A 3 50.17 22.46 11.10
N PHE A 4 49.59 22.71 9.93
CA PHE A 4 48.24 23.26 9.79
C PHE A 4 47.25 22.25 10.38
N ILE A 5 46.57 22.62 11.46
CA ILE A 5 45.40 21.89 11.96
C ILE A 5 44.18 22.61 11.37
N LEU A 6 43.68 22.08 10.25
CA LEU A 6 42.37 22.38 9.72
C LEU A 6 41.41 21.34 10.35
N VAL A 7 40.85 21.64 11.52
CA VAL A 7 39.74 20.85 12.07
C VAL A 7 38.49 21.33 11.37
N ALA A 8 38.06 20.56 10.38
CA ALA A 8 36.73 20.65 9.80
C ALA A 8 35.70 20.44 10.92
N LEU A 9 34.85 21.45 11.11
CA LEU A 9 33.59 21.36 11.85
C LEU A 9 32.66 20.39 11.10
N ILE A 10 32.70 19.13 11.51
CA ILE A 10 31.65 18.16 11.18
C ILE A 10 31.21 17.53 12.50
N ILE A 11 29.89 17.45 12.67
CA ILE A 11 29.17 16.67 13.69
C ILE A 11 29.27 17.21 15.13
N LEU A 12 28.44 18.20 15.44
CA LEU A 12 27.77 18.29 16.74
C LEU A 12 26.50 19.16 16.66
N GLY A 13 25.77 19.00 15.56
CA GLY A 13 24.32 19.16 15.58
C GLY A 13 23.74 17.87 16.15
N GLY A 14 24.03 17.62 17.44
CA GLY A 14 23.38 16.57 18.20
C GLY A 14 21.89 16.91 18.27
N MET A 15 21.14 16.41 17.31
CA MET A 15 19.71 16.21 17.45
C MET A 15 19.53 15.43 18.75
N LEU A 16 18.86 16.10 19.69
CA LEU A 16 18.31 15.53 20.91
C LEU A 16 17.34 14.39 20.51
N LEU A 17 17.87 13.20 20.22
CA LEU A 17 17.10 11.95 20.15
C LEU A 17 17.03 11.34 21.55
N MET A 18 16.62 12.13 22.52
CA MET A 18 16.26 11.69 23.86
C MET A 18 15.00 12.47 24.25
N GLY A 19 13.85 11.98 23.80
CA GLY A 19 12.55 12.59 24.10
C GLY A 19 11.33 12.13 23.28
N CYS A 20 11.45 11.14 22.39
CA CYS A 20 10.41 10.77 21.42
C CYS A 20 10.03 9.28 21.47
N THR A 21 9.94 8.71 22.67
CA THR A 21 9.23 7.45 22.93
C THR A 21 8.00 7.66 23.79
N ASP A 22 7.82 8.88 24.34
CA ASP A 22 6.85 9.15 25.40
C ASP A 22 5.43 9.32 24.84
N PHE A 23 5.25 9.90 23.64
CA PHE A 23 3.90 10.07 23.09
C PHE A 23 3.29 8.72 22.68
N ALA A 24 4.01 7.96 21.85
CA ALA A 24 3.51 6.68 21.35
C ALA A 24 3.29 5.67 22.49
N GLU A 25 4.20 5.59 23.47
CA GLU A 25 4.07 4.68 24.60
C GLU A 25 2.95 5.10 25.56
N LYS A 26 2.86 6.39 25.90
CA LYS A 26 1.84 6.93 26.81
C LYS A 26 0.42 6.77 26.27
N ASN A 27 0.23 6.92 24.96
CA ASN A 27 -1.10 6.94 24.33
C ASN A 27 -1.45 5.62 23.62
N ARG A 28 -0.58 4.59 23.68
CA ARG A 28 -0.70 3.36 22.89
C ARG A 28 -2.09 2.71 22.94
N GLU A 29 -2.65 2.53 24.14
CA GLU A 29 -3.93 1.86 24.30
C GLU A 29 -5.10 2.70 23.77
N GLU A 30 -5.08 4.02 23.96
CA GLU A 30 -6.12 4.91 23.45
C GLU A 30 -6.07 5.01 21.91
N ILE A 31 -4.87 5.10 21.34
CA ILE A 31 -4.65 5.03 19.89
C ILE A 31 -5.17 3.70 19.34
N LYS A 32 -4.90 2.57 20.02
CA LYS A 32 -5.39 1.25 19.62
C LYS A 32 -6.92 1.19 19.58
N GLU A 33 -7.59 1.67 20.62
CA GLU A 33 -9.06 1.72 20.63
C GLU A 33 -9.62 2.67 19.56
N SER A 34 -8.96 3.80 19.30
CA SER A 34 -9.30 4.74 18.23
C SER A 34 -9.18 4.08 16.83
N VAL A 35 -8.08 3.36 16.57
CA VAL A 35 -7.89 2.58 15.34
C VAL A 35 -8.98 1.51 15.21
N LYS A 36 -9.24 0.71 16.26
CA LYS A 36 -10.31 -0.30 16.24
C LYS A 36 -11.68 0.31 15.94
N PHE A 37 -12.00 1.43 16.57
CA PHE A 37 -13.24 2.15 16.31
C PHE A 37 -13.31 2.61 14.84
N PHE A 38 -12.23 3.18 14.31
CA PHE A 38 -12.14 3.60 12.91
C PHE A 38 -12.34 2.44 11.93
N ILE A 39 -11.68 1.29 12.15
CA ILE A 39 -11.84 0.07 11.35
C ILE A 39 -13.29 -0.40 11.36
N LYS A 40 -13.91 -0.45 12.55
CA LYS A 40 -15.32 -0.83 12.70
C LYS A 40 -16.26 0.13 11.96
N MET A 41 -16.02 1.44 12.04
CA MET A 41 -16.81 2.46 11.33
C MET A 41 -16.69 2.32 9.81
N ASN A 42 -15.59 1.75 9.32
CA ASN A 42 -15.38 1.41 7.92
C ASN A 42 -15.80 -0.03 7.57
N LYS A 43 -16.68 -0.65 8.37
CA LYS A 43 -17.33 -1.95 8.08
C LYS A 43 -16.37 -3.14 8.00
N LEU A 44 -15.24 -3.03 8.68
CA LEU A 44 -14.23 -4.08 8.79
C LEU A 44 -14.19 -4.62 10.22
N ASP A 45 -13.56 -5.78 10.40
CA ASP A 45 -13.47 -6.44 11.71
C ASP A 45 -12.36 -5.78 12.57
N PRO A 46 -12.70 -5.07 13.65
CA PRO A 46 -11.70 -4.39 14.47
C PRO A 46 -10.73 -5.33 15.19
N GLU A 47 -11.00 -6.64 15.26
CA GLU A 47 -10.05 -7.60 15.85
C GLU A 47 -9.01 -8.10 14.85
N LYS A 48 -9.08 -7.65 13.60
CA LYS A 48 -8.13 -8.00 12.53
C LYS A 48 -7.07 -6.93 12.26
N VAL A 49 -7.10 -5.82 12.98
CA VAL A 49 -6.11 -4.75 12.83
C VAL A 49 -4.97 -4.90 13.83
N GLU A 50 -3.75 -4.77 13.32
CA GLU A 50 -2.52 -4.71 14.10
C GLU A 50 -1.83 -3.37 13.83
N ILE A 51 -1.37 -2.70 14.89
CA ILE A 51 -0.57 -1.47 14.76
C ILE A 51 0.89 -1.88 14.65
N GLU A 52 1.50 -1.60 13.50
CA GLU A 52 2.94 -1.80 13.29
C GLU A 52 3.74 -0.70 13.97
N ARG A 53 3.35 0.56 13.72
CA ARG A 53 4.11 1.73 14.16
C ARG A 53 3.20 2.90 14.46
N ILE A 54 3.55 3.65 15.51
CA ILE A 54 2.95 4.93 15.84
C ILE A 54 4.08 5.96 15.68
N TYR A 55 3.88 6.93 14.81
CA TYR A 55 4.82 8.02 14.60
C TYR A 55 4.58 9.14 15.61
N GLU A 56 5.62 9.92 15.84
CA GLU A 56 5.51 11.11 16.67
C GLU A 56 4.74 12.22 15.93
N PRO A 57 3.98 13.04 16.65
CA PRO A 57 3.28 14.18 16.06
C PRO A 57 4.21 15.12 15.30
N THR A 58 3.84 15.44 14.08
CA THR A 58 4.58 16.32 13.18
C THR A 58 3.74 17.55 12.85
N ARG A 59 4.38 18.73 12.89
CA ARG A 59 3.77 19.97 12.45
C ARG A 59 4.23 20.31 11.04
N TYR A 60 3.32 20.30 10.10
CA TYR A 60 3.59 20.55 8.69
C TYR A 60 3.66 22.07 8.40
N PRO A 61 4.33 22.48 7.31
CA PRO A 61 4.46 23.90 6.95
C PRO A 61 3.13 24.63 6.71
N ASN A 62 2.07 23.89 6.36
CA ASN A 62 0.71 24.42 6.17
C ASN A 62 -0.04 24.67 7.49
N GLY A 63 0.57 24.33 8.63
CA GLY A 63 -0.01 24.50 9.97
C GLY A 63 -0.73 23.27 10.51
N ASP A 64 -0.91 22.22 9.70
CA ASP A 64 -1.46 20.95 10.19
C ASP A 64 -0.54 20.34 11.25
N TYR A 65 -1.16 19.75 12.27
CA TYR A 65 -0.48 19.05 13.34
C TYR A 65 -1.15 17.69 13.51
N GLU A 66 -0.45 16.64 13.12
CA GLU A 66 -0.97 15.27 13.02
C GLU A 66 0.11 14.26 13.36
N PHE A 67 -0.30 13.04 13.71
CA PHE A 67 0.59 11.89 13.82
C PHE A 67 0.06 10.77 12.92
N GLU A 68 0.95 9.87 12.53
CA GLU A 68 0.64 8.75 11.66
C GLU A 68 0.64 7.44 12.45
N VAL A 69 -0.20 6.49 12.03
CA VAL A 69 -0.25 5.13 12.56
C VAL A 69 -0.22 4.15 11.39
N ASP A 70 0.87 3.42 11.24
CA ASP A 70 0.95 2.31 10.30
C ASP A 70 0.19 1.12 10.88
N ILE A 71 -0.75 0.61 10.09
CA ILE A 71 -1.54 -0.56 10.44
C ILE A 71 -1.42 -1.65 9.38
N ASN A 72 -1.51 -2.89 9.84
CA ASN A 72 -1.83 -4.04 9.00
C ASN A 72 -3.24 -4.51 9.34
N TYR A 73 -4.09 -4.62 8.33
CA TYR A 73 -5.38 -5.26 8.46
C TYR A 73 -5.31 -6.68 7.92
N THR A 74 -5.32 -7.66 8.82
CA THR A 74 -5.20 -9.10 8.55
C THR A 74 -6.52 -9.78 8.19
N GLY A 75 -7.58 -8.99 8.04
CA GLY A 75 -8.90 -9.48 7.64
C GLY A 75 -9.01 -9.59 6.13
N HIS A 76 -10.24 -9.59 5.63
CA HIS A 76 -10.52 -9.57 4.20
C HIS A 76 -11.21 -8.25 3.81
N PRO A 77 -10.69 -7.50 2.81
CA PRO A 77 -9.41 -7.74 2.14
C PRO A 77 -8.22 -7.50 3.08
N TYR A 78 -7.06 -8.08 2.79
CA TYR A 78 -5.81 -7.74 3.49
C TYR A 78 -5.24 -6.44 2.92
N PHE A 79 -4.70 -5.56 3.76
CA PHE A 79 -3.96 -4.37 3.32
C PHE A 79 -3.09 -3.80 4.45
N SER A 80 -2.11 -2.97 4.08
CA SER A 80 -1.30 -2.15 4.99
C SER A 80 -1.45 -0.68 4.60
N ILE A 81 -1.62 0.21 5.59
CA ILE A 81 -1.85 1.63 5.33
C ILE A 81 -1.40 2.50 6.52
N SER A 82 -0.91 3.71 6.23
CA SER A 82 -0.70 4.76 7.23
C SER A 82 -1.99 5.57 7.43
N LEU A 83 -2.44 5.67 8.69
CA LEU A 83 -3.60 6.45 9.10
C LEU A 83 -3.16 7.77 9.73
N GLU A 84 -3.72 8.88 9.26
CA GLU A 84 -3.53 10.20 9.85
C GLU A 84 -4.41 10.37 11.11
N ALA A 85 -3.89 11.01 12.15
CA ALA A 85 -4.62 11.21 13.41
C ALA A 85 -4.28 12.53 14.09
N ASP A 86 -5.25 13.06 14.84
CA ASP A 86 -5.11 14.32 15.58
C ASP A 86 -4.37 14.09 16.92
N PRO A 87 -3.25 14.79 17.23
CA PRO A 87 -2.44 14.50 18.41
C PRO A 87 -3.08 14.90 19.75
N GLU A 88 -4.10 15.76 19.74
CA GLU A 88 -4.78 16.24 20.94
C GLU A 88 -5.95 15.32 21.32
N THR A 89 -6.67 14.81 20.32
CA THR A 89 -7.86 13.97 20.48
C THR A 89 -7.59 12.49 20.25
N LEU A 90 -6.45 12.13 19.65
CA LEU A 90 -6.07 10.79 19.23
C LEU A 90 -7.03 10.13 18.24
N HIS A 91 -7.95 10.92 17.67
CA HIS A 91 -8.93 10.45 16.70
C HIS A 91 -8.28 10.25 15.34
N ILE A 92 -8.47 9.07 14.77
CA ILE A 92 -8.10 8.78 13.38
C ILE A 92 -8.96 9.62 12.43
N THR A 93 -8.32 10.22 11.44
CA THR A 93 -8.95 11.00 10.37
C THR A 93 -8.65 10.40 9.01
N ASP A 94 -9.66 10.34 8.14
CA ASP A 94 -9.54 9.91 6.74
C ASP A 94 -9.79 11.11 5.83
N ARG A 95 -8.93 12.14 5.93
CA ARG A 95 -9.19 13.48 5.35
C ARG A 95 -9.39 13.46 3.84
N LYS A 96 -8.85 12.46 3.14
CA LYS A 96 -8.92 12.35 1.68
C LYS A 96 -9.66 11.10 1.19
N ASP A 97 -10.39 10.43 2.08
CA ASP A 97 -11.07 9.16 1.79
C ASP A 97 -10.12 8.05 1.26
N PHE A 98 -8.81 8.17 1.51
CA PHE A 98 -7.80 7.23 1.03
C PHE A 98 -8.06 5.82 1.54
N PHE A 99 -8.53 5.69 2.78
CA PHE A 99 -8.82 4.38 3.35
C PHE A 99 -9.87 3.61 2.53
N LYS A 100 -10.94 4.31 2.11
CA LYS A 100 -12.03 3.71 1.31
C LYS A 100 -11.53 3.30 -0.08
N VAL A 101 -10.67 4.13 -0.66
CA VAL A 101 -10.03 3.87 -1.94
C VAL A 101 -9.12 2.64 -1.85
N GLU A 102 -8.33 2.51 -0.79
CA GLU A 102 -7.43 1.37 -0.61
C GLU A 102 -8.19 0.06 -0.52
N VAL A 103 -9.23 0.02 0.31
CA VAL A 103 -10.09 -1.17 0.43
C VAL A 103 -10.81 -1.47 -0.89
N PHE A 104 -11.21 -0.45 -1.66
CA PHE A 104 -11.76 -0.65 -3.00
C PHE A 104 -10.73 -1.26 -3.97
N ASN A 105 -9.51 -0.72 -4.03
CA ASN A 105 -8.46 -1.20 -4.91
C ASN A 105 -8.14 -2.67 -4.62
N CYS A 106 -8.01 -3.03 -3.34
CA CYS A 106 -7.81 -4.41 -2.90
C CYS A 106 -8.92 -5.35 -3.38
N LEU A 107 -10.18 -4.99 -3.15
CA LEU A 107 -11.33 -5.80 -3.59
C LEU A 107 -11.44 -5.89 -5.11
N TYR A 108 -11.04 -4.84 -5.83
CA TYR A 108 -11.05 -4.83 -7.29
C TYR A 108 -9.99 -5.77 -7.87
N ILE A 109 -8.76 -5.76 -7.33
CA ILE A 109 -7.71 -6.72 -7.72
C ILE A 109 -8.17 -8.16 -7.43
N GLU A 110 -8.78 -8.38 -6.26
CA GLU A 110 -9.31 -9.70 -5.90
C GLU A 110 -10.41 -10.18 -6.87
N GLU A 111 -11.34 -9.31 -7.27
CA GLU A 111 -12.38 -9.67 -8.25
C GLU A 111 -11.80 -10.05 -9.62
N ARG A 112 -10.57 -9.61 -9.91
CA ARG A 112 -9.82 -9.94 -11.13
C ARG A 112 -8.82 -11.08 -10.93
N TYR A 113 -8.82 -11.75 -9.78
CA TYR A 113 -7.87 -12.81 -9.46
C TYR A 113 -7.76 -13.87 -10.57
N GLU A 114 -8.88 -14.38 -11.09
CA GLU A 114 -8.86 -15.41 -12.15
C GLU A 114 -8.21 -14.92 -13.46
N GLU A 115 -8.24 -13.62 -13.75
CA GLU A 115 -7.55 -13.03 -14.91
C GLU A 115 -6.04 -12.95 -14.68
N PHE A 116 -5.62 -12.63 -13.45
CA PHE A 116 -4.21 -12.49 -13.09
C PHE A 116 -3.54 -13.82 -12.73
N LYS A 117 -4.33 -14.84 -12.38
CA LYS A 117 -3.86 -16.15 -11.92
C LYS A 117 -2.75 -16.75 -12.79
N PRO A 118 -2.81 -16.73 -14.14
CA PRO A 118 -1.72 -17.28 -14.95
C PRO A 118 -0.38 -16.57 -14.75
N ALA A 119 -0.38 -15.25 -14.51
CA ALA A 119 0.82 -14.47 -14.23
C ALA A 119 1.28 -14.69 -12.78
N ILE A 120 0.36 -14.77 -11.81
CA ILE A 120 0.64 -15.12 -10.40
C ILE A 120 1.35 -16.47 -10.33
N ASP A 121 0.75 -17.52 -10.92
CA ASP A 121 1.31 -18.87 -10.95
C ASP A 121 2.72 -18.90 -11.57
N TYR A 122 2.95 -18.08 -12.61
CA TYR A 122 4.25 -17.96 -13.24
C TYR A 122 5.28 -17.33 -12.29
N LEU A 123 4.96 -16.21 -11.66
CA LEU A 123 5.86 -15.55 -10.69
C LEU A 123 6.18 -16.46 -9.50
N GLU A 124 5.18 -17.16 -8.96
CA GLU A 124 5.38 -18.15 -7.90
C GLU A 124 6.28 -19.31 -8.35
N SER A 125 6.15 -19.77 -9.60
CA SER A 125 7.01 -20.84 -10.15
C SER A 125 8.48 -20.44 -10.28
N LEU A 126 8.77 -19.14 -10.36
CA LEU A 126 10.13 -18.60 -10.34
C LEU A 126 10.69 -18.49 -8.92
N GLY A 127 9.87 -18.74 -7.89
CA GLY A 127 10.21 -18.47 -6.50
C GLY A 127 10.21 -16.97 -6.17
N ALA A 128 9.40 -16.17 -6.87
CA ALA A 128 9.20 -14.77 -6.50
C ALA A 128 8.29 -14.66 -5.28
N GLU A 129 8.55 -13.70 -4.40
CA GLU A 129 7.79 -13.48 -3.18
C GLU A 129 7.00 -12.17 -3.24
N ASP A 130 5.77 -12.18 -2.74
CA ASP A 130 5.04 -10.96 -2.43
C ASP A 130 5.37 -10.58 -0.99
N SER A 131 6.05 -9.46 -0.80
CA SER A 131 6.47 -8.99 0.52
C SER A 131 5.36 -8.25 1.28
N PHE A 132 4.27 -7.88 0.60
CA PHE A 132 3.23 -7.06 1.18
C PHE A 132 2.00 -7.89 1.55
N ASN A 133 1.65 -8.92 0.78
CA ASN A 133 0.44 -9.72 1.02
C ASN A 133 0.71 -11.09 1.67
N PRO A 134 -0.25 -11.64 2.43
CA PRO A 134 -0.19 -13.01 2.94
C PRO A 134 -0.07 -14.05 1.82
N LYS A 135 0.66 -15.13 2.10
CA LYS A 135 0.94 -16.21 1.13
C LYS A 135 -0.32 -16.93 0.61
N ASP A 136 -1.43 -16.88 1.32
CA ASP A 136 -2.71 -17.48 0.96
C ASP A 136 -3.75 -16.47 0.42
N SER A 137 -3.35 -15.22 0.19
CA SER A 137 -4.21 -14.17 -0.36
C SER A 137 -4.49 -14.38 -1.86
N ASN A 138 -5.66 -13.92 -2.32
CA ASN A 138 -5.98 -13.75 -3.75
C ASN A 138 -5.51 -12.38 -4.29
N ILE A 139 -5.09 -11.49 -3.41
CA ILE A 139 -4.45 -10.21 -3.75
C ILE A 139 -2.96 -10.47 -3.61
N LYS A 140 -2.27 -10.70 -4.74
CA LYS A 140 -0.84 -11.01 -4.79
C LYS A 140 -0.20 -10.32 -5.96
N TYR A 141 0.97 -9.72 -5.75
CA TYR A 141 1.81 -9.04 -6.74
C TYR A 141 1.18 -7.82 -7.45
N PHE A 142 -0.14 -7.74 -7.57
CA PHE A 142 -0.85 -6.71 -8.34
C PHE A 142 -1.42 -5.61 -7.44
N TYR A 143 -1.19 -4.36 -7.85
CA TYR A 143 -1.65 -3.16 -7.15
C TYR A 143 -2.22 -2.17 -8.17
N THR A 144 -3.26 -1.44 -7.81
CA THR A 144 -3.81 -0.37 -8.63
C THR A 144 -4.12 0.85 -7.78
N SER A 145 -4.21 1.99 -8.45
CA SER A 145 -4.68 3.25 -7.88
C SER A 145 -5.98 3.73 -8.54
N VAL A 146 -6.66 2.87 -9.31
CA VAL A 146 -7.85 3.24 -10.11
C VAL A 146 -8.99 3.82 -9.25
N GLY A 147 -9.09 3.49 -7.97
CA GLY A 147 -10.06 4.13 -7.07
C GLY A 147 -9.81 5.62 -6.79
N LEU A 148 -8.64 6.17 -7.15
CA LEU A 148 -8.36 7.60 -7.15
C LEU A 148 -8.88 8.31 -8.41
N ASP A 149 -9.30 7.57 -9.44
CA ASP A 149 -9.84 8.17 -10.66
C ASP A 149 -11.09 9.01 -10.32
N PRO A 150 -11.15 10.30 -10.72
CA PRO A 150 -12.27 11.18 -10.39
C PRO A 150 -13.65 10.65 -10.81
N GLU A 151 -13.74 9.86 -11.89
CA GLU A 151 -14.99 9.29 -12.39
C GLU A 151 -15.49 8.11 -11.55
N LEU A 152 -14.62 7.49 -10.76
CA LEU A 152 -14.96 6.40 -9.84
C LEU A 152 -15.01 6.87 -8.39
N ASN A 153 -14.15 7.81 -8.01
CA ASN A 153 -13.91 8.17 -6.62
C ASN A 153 -15.20 8.61 -5.89
N GLU A 154 -16.05 9.40 -6.55
CA GLU A 154 -17.35 9.81 -5.97
C GLU A 154 -18.37 8.68 -5.94
N GLU A 155 -18.39 7.80 -6.95
CA GLU A 155 -19.27 6.62 -6.97
C GLU A 155 -18.87 5.63 -5.85
N ILE A 156 -17.58 5.38 -5.68
CA ILE A 156 -17.02 4.55 -4.61
C ILE A 156 -17.45 5.11 -3.26
N LYS A 157 -17.26 6.42 -3.02
CA LYS A 157 -17.68 7.05 -1.76
C LYS A 157 -19.17 6.91 -1.51
N GLN A 158 -20.00 7.07 -2.55
CA GLN A 158 -21.44 6.92 -2.43
C GLN A 158 -21.81 5.48 -2.04
N VAL A 159 -21.28 4.49 -2.74
CA VAL A 159 -21.51 3.05 -2.45
C VAL A 159 -21.03 2.70 -1.04
N TYR A 160 -19.88 3.25 -0.61
CA TYR A 160 -19.42 3.11 0.76
C TYR A 160 -20.41 3.66 1.78
N ARG A 161 -20.98 4.84 1.55
CA ARG A 161 -21.93 5.47 2.49
C ARG A 161 -23.26 4.71 2.55
N GLU A 162 -23.74 4.22 1.42
CA GLU A 162 -25.02 3.51 1.30
C GLU A 162 -24.96 2.06 1.81
N SER A 163 -23.75 1.51 1.94
CA SER A 163 -23.57 0.16 2.48
C SER A 163 -23.84 0.13 3.99
N ASP A 164 -24.63 -0.84 4.44
CA ASP A 164 -25.11 -0.87 5.83
C ASP A 164 -24.00 -1.31 6.80
N LYS A 165 -23.49 -2.54 6.64
CA LYS A 165 -22.70 -3.23 7.68
C LYS A 165 -21.43 -3.91 7.19
N ASN A 166 -21.30 -4.15 5.89
CA ASN A 166 -20.19 -4.88 5.31
C ASN A 166 -19.83 -4.28 3.94
N LEU A 167 -18.94 -4.95 3.21
CA LEU A 167 -18.48 -4.47 1.90
C LEU A 167 -19.25 -5.10 0.72
N ASP A 168 -20.39 -5.74 0.94
CA ASP A 168 -21.10 -6.49 -0.11
C ASP A 168 -21.59 -5.60 -1.26
N GLN A 169 -22.14 -4.42 -0.95
CA GLN A 169 -22.57 -3.47 -2.00
C GLN A 169 -21.38 -2.96 -2.82
N LEU A 170 -20.22 -2.75 -2.18
CA LEU A 170 -19.01 -2.34 -2.88
C LEU A 170 -18.49 -3.45 -3.80
N LYS A 171 -18.49 -4.70 -3.33
CA LYS A 171 -18.16 -5.87 -4.15
C LYS A 171 -19.12 -6.01 -5.33
N GLN A 172 -20.41 -5.76 -5.11
CA GLN A 172 -21.41 -5.81 -6.18
C GLN A 172 -21.18 -4.68 -7.19
N TYR A 173 -20.90 -3.47 -6.74
CA TYR A 173 -20.55 -2.34 -7.61
C TYR A 173 -19.32 -2.65 -8.48
N ILE A 174 -18.26 -3.22 -7.88
CA ILE A 174 -17.06 -3.65 -8.59
C ILE A 174 -17.40 -4.66 -9.71
N LYS A 175 -18.25 -5.65 -9.41
CA LYS A 175 -18.70 -6.65 -10.39
C LYS A 175 -19.51 -6.03 -11.52
N ASP A 176 -20.49 -5.20 -11.17
CA ASP A 176 -21.44 -4.61 -12.14
C ASP A 176 -20.76 -3.56 -13.02
N SER A 177 -19.74 -2.88 -12.50
CA SER A 177 -19.01 -1.79 -13.18
C SER A 177 -17.64 -2.24 -13.71
N LYS A 178 -17.37 -3.54 -13.75
CA LYS A 178 -16.04 -4.10 -14.06
C LYS A 178 -15.44 -3.56 -15.36
N GLU A 179 -16.21 -3.51 -16.44
CA GLU A 179 -15.74 -3.00 -17.73
C GLU A 179 -15.38 -1.51 -17.68
N LYS A 180 -16.18 -0.70 -16.97
CA LYS A 180 -15.89 0.72 -16.75
C LYS A 180 -14.59 0.89 -15.97
N ILE A 181 -14.42 0.15 -14.87
CA ILE A 181 -13.23 0.25 -14.03
C ILE A 181 -11.99 -0.18 -14.81
N ILE A 182 -12.05 -1.28 -15.57
CA ILE A 182 -10.94 -1.73 -16.43
C ILE A 182 -10.55 -0.65 -17.46
N ALA A 183 -11.52 0.07 -18.03
CA ALA A 183 -11.23 1.13 -18.99
C ALA A 183 -10.52 2.34 -18.36
N LEU A 184 -10.73 2.58 -17.06
CA LEU A 184 -10.11 3.66 -16.29
C LEU A 184 -8.80 3.24 -15.60
N ASP A 185 -8.57 1.93 -15.45
CA ASP A 185 -7.37 1.38 -14.83
C ASP A 185 -6.17 1.48 -15.79
N THR A 186 -5.56 2.65 -15.80
CA THR A 186 -4.53 3.00 -16.77
C THR A 186 -3.15 2.43 -16.43
N ASN A 187 -2.89 1.99 -15.19
CA ASN A 187 -1.63 1.38 -14.79
C ASN A 187 -1.83 0.45 -13.59
N ILE A 188 -1.57 -0.84 -13.79
CA ILE A 188 -1.50 -1.82 -12.71
C ILE A 188 -0.03 -2.10 -12.39
N THR A 189 0.38 -1.91 -11.14
CA THR A 189 1.74 -2.24 -10.72
C THR A 189 1.84 -3.73 -10.40
N ILE A 190 2.90 -4.37 -10.90
CA ILE A 190 3.30 -5.73 -10.55
C ILE A 190 4.57 -5.64 -9.71
N ASN A 191 4.47 -5.89 -8.41
CA ASN A 191 5.59 -5.87 -7.49
C ASN A 191 5.90 -7.29 -6.98
N ALA A 192 7.14 -7.76 -7.16
CA ALA A 192 7.56 -9.06 -6.67
C ALA A 192 9.06 -9.08 -6.33
N ILE A 193 9.42 -9.70 -5.20
CA ILE A 193 10.82 -9.88 -4.82
C ILE A 193 11.39 -11.15 -5.44
N LYS A 194 12.49 -11.00 -6.19
CA LYS A 194 13.22 -12.13 -6.78
C LYS A 194 14.71 -11.82 -6.87
N GLU A 195 15.49 -12.53 -6.07
CA GLU A 195 16.95 -12.39 -6.06
C GLU A 195 17.61 -12.93 -7.33
N GLY A 196 18.77 -12.36 -7.67
CA GLY A 196 19.66 -12.89 -8.71
C GLY A 196 19.06 -12.86 -10.11
N LEU A 197 18.26 -11.84 -10.43
CA LEU A 197 17.80 -11.57 -11.79
C LEU A 197 18.87 -10.80 -12.58
N ASP A 198 19.35 -11.39 -13.67
CA ASP A 198 20.11 -10.69 -14.70
C ASP A 198 19.22 -10.16 -15.82
N GLU A 199 19.78 -9.33 -16.71
CA GLU A 199 19.06 -8.73 -17.84
C GLU A 199 18.38 -9.77 -18.76
N LYS A 200 19.02 -10.94 -18.93
CA LYS A 200 18.49 -12.01 -19.76
C LYS A 200 17.27 -12.65 -19.09
N GLN A 201 17.33 -12.88 -17.78
CA GLN A 201 16.20 -13.40 -17.01
C GLN A 201 15.06 -12.39 -16.97
N SER A 202 15.34 -11.10 -16.76
CA SER A 202 14.32 -10.03 -16.82
C SER A 202 13.61 -10.00 -18.17
N THR A 203 14.36 -10.15 -19.27
CA THR A 203 13.78 -10.22 -20.63
C THR A 203 12.84 -11.43 -20.79
N ILE A 204 13.25 -12.61 -20.32
CA ILE A 204 12.41 -13.82 -20.36
C ILE A 204 11.15 -13.64 -19.52
N ILE A 205 11.27 -13.07 -18.31
CA ILE A 205 10.13 -12.81 -17.43
C ILE A 205 9.12 -11.90 -18.11
N LYS A 206 9.58 -10.79 -18.71
CA LYS A 206 8.73 -9.88 -19.48
C LYS A 206 7.97 -10.59 -20.59
N GLU A 207 8.66 -11.36 -21.43
CA GLU A 207 8.03 -12.09 -22.54
C GLU A 207 6.98 -13.09 -22.05
N GLU A 208 7.23 -13.76 -20.92
CA GLU A 208 6.27 -14.69 -20.34
C GLU A 208 5.08 -13.98 -19.67
N LEU A 209 5.30 -12.81 -19.07
CA LEU A 209 4.23 -11.96 -18.51
C LEU A 209 3.31 -11.45 -19.62
N ILE A 210 3.83 -10.96 -20.75
CA ILE A 210 3.01 -10.50 -21.89
C ILE A 210 2.04 -11.57 -22.38
N LYS A 211 2.43 -12.85 -22.31
CA LYS A 211 1.58 -13.98 -22.76
C LYS A 211 0.47 -14.35 -21.76
N ARG A 212 0.57 -13.89 -20.51
CA ARG A 212 -0.25 -14.35 -19.37
C ARG A 212 -1.11 -13.27 -18.76
N LEU A 213 -0.68 -12.02 -18.90
CA LEU A 213 -1.42 -10.87 -18.41
C LEU A 213 -2.64 -10.61 -19.29
N PRO A 214 -3.77 -10.17 -18.71
CA PRO A 214 -4.88 -9.64 -19.50
C PRO A 214 -4.44 -8.35 -20.21
N LYS A 215 -5.24 -7.91 -21.20
CA LYS A 215 -4.98 -6.64 -21.90
C LYS A 215 -4.91 -5.48 -20.90
N GLY A 216 -3.95 -4.59 -21.10
CA GLY A 216 -3.73 -3.46 -20.19
C GLY A 216 -2.30 -2.94 -20.22
N ILE A 217 -2.04 -1.99 -19.32
CA ILE A 217 -0.73 -1.39 -19.10
C ILE A 217 -0.29 -1.74 -17.68
N TYR A 218 0.93 -2.25 -17.57
CA TYR A 218 1.50 -2.73 -16.33
C TYR A 218 2.83 -2.05 -16.06
N VAL A 219 3.04 -1.61 -14.83
CA VAL A 219 4.36 -1.15 -14.36
C VAL A 219 4.97 -2.30 -13.58
N THR A 220 6.11 -2.81 -14.02
CA THR A 220 6.78 -3.93 -13.34
C THR A 220 7.86 -3.43 -12.39
N GLU A 221 7.89 -4.02 -11.21
CA GLU A 221 8.86 -3.80 -10.13
C GLU A 221 9.24 -5.18 -9.58
N ILE A 222 9.97 -5.96 -10.40
CA ILE A 222 10.30 -7.36 -10.09
C ILE A 222 11.80 -7.50 -9.95
N GLY A 223 12.30 -7.79 -8.74
CA GLY A 223 13.74 -7.90 -8.52
C GLY A 223 14.15 -7.90 -7.06
N GLU A 224 15.40 -7.62 -6.80
CA GLU A 224 15.95 -7.47 -5.45
C GLU A 224 15.96 -5.99 -5.07
N ILE A 225 15.49 -5.66 -3.86
CA ILE A 225 15.61 -4.32 -3.29
C ILE A 225 16.97 -4.21 -2.63
N ASP A 226 17.81 -3.29 -3.11
CA ASP A 226 19.09 -3.02 -2.47
C ASP A 226 18.96 -2.19 -1.18
N GLU A 227 20.07 -1.97 -0.49
CA GLU A 227 20.12 -1.16 0.76
C GLU A 227 19.63 0.29 0.58
N THR A 228 19.54 0.78 -0.66
CA THR A 228 19.07 2.13 -1.00
C THR A 228 17.58 2.17 -1.36
N GLY A 229 16.92 1.01 -1.40
CA GLY A 229 15.51 0.88 -1.80
C GLY A 229 15.31 0.77 -3.31
N ILE A 230 16.38 0.61 -4.11
CA ILE A 230 16.29 0.50 -5.57
C ILE A 230 16.10 -0.97 -5.93
N ILE A 231 15.12 -1.23 -6.81
CA ILE A 231 14.87 -2.56 -7.37
C ILE A 231 15.84 -2.83 -8.52
N HIS A 232 16.63 -3.90 -8.39
CA HIS A 232 17.48 -4.46 -9.44
C HIS A 232 16.79 -5.68 -10.04
N GLY A 233 16.35 -5.57 -11.31
CA GLY A 233 15.64 -6.62 -12.01
C GLY A 233 14.84 -6.09 -13.19
N LEU A 234 13.60 -6.53 -13.33
CA LEU A 234 12.65 -6.04 -14.33
C LEU A 234 11.91 -4.82 -13.74
N ASN A 235 12.31 -3.63 -14.19
CA ASN A 235 11.73 -2.35 -13.80
C ASN A 235 11.36 -1.52 -15.02
N GLU A 236 10.24 -1.85 -15.66
CA GLU A 236 9.75 -1.15 -16.85
C GLU A 236 8.24 -1.28 -17.05
N GLN A 237 7.70 -0.54 -18.01
CA GLN A 237 6.31 -0.65 -18.41
C GLN A 237 6.12 -1.77 -19.44
N ILE A 238 5.10 -2.60 -19.25
CA ILE A 238 4.63 -3.63 -20.19
C ILE A 238 3.25 -3.21 -20.69
N THR A 239 3.07 -3.19 -22.01
CA THR A 239 1.77 -3.01 -22.66
C THR A 239 1.35 -4.32 -23.31
N VAL A 240 0.13 -4.78 -23.00
CA VAL A 240 -0.46 -6.01 -23.56
C VAL A 240 -1.69 -5.62 -24.38
N GLU A 241 -1.64 -5.91 -25.69
CA GLU A 241 -2.65 -5.52 -26.70
C GLU A 241 -3.76 -6.53 -26.94
#